data_AF-A0A951HH60-F1
#
_entry.id   AF-A0A951HH60-F1
#
_cell.length_a   1.000
_cell.length_b   1.000
_cell.length_c   1.000
_cell.angle_alpha   90.00
_cell.angle_beta   90.00
_cell.angle_gamma   90.00
#
_symmetry.space_group_name_H-M   'P 1'
#
loop_
_entity.id
_entity.type
_entity.pdbx_description
1 polymer ?
#
loop_
_entity_poly.entity_id
_entity_poly.type
_entity_poly.pdbx_seq_one_letter_code
_entity_poly.pdbx_strand_id
1 'polypeptide(L)'
;MMVATMGAGEPPRDYEGIERGRRRRKLAIVLAMGAVGGIGGAIIGAREDGHLFDLAHPWPPLLCLVVAALFLLAVVVGTLLMRRQVDEVERMTKLRATHAGAYLLLVGYPLWFLLWKGGFLPEPQHVAIYASVLIVSLLASLYYRFR
;
A
#
# COMPACT_ATOMS: atom_id res chain seq x y z
N MET A 1 18.34 -53.41 -14.15
CA MET A 1 17.36 -52.54 -13.46
C MET A 1 17.87 -51.10 -13.60
N MET A 2 17.56 -50.45 -14.72
CA MET A 2 18.02 -49.10 -15.04
C MET A 2 17.01 -48.10 -14.46
N VAL A 3 17.45 -47.31 -13.48
CA VAL A 3 16.70 -46.18 -12.96
C VAL A 3 16.70 -45.11 -14.04
N ALA A 4 15.54 -44.85 -14.63
CA ALA A 4 15.32 -43.72 -15.51
C ALA A 4 15.51 -42.43 -14.69
N THR A 5 16.59 -41.72 -14.98
CA THR A 5 16.79 -40.35 -14.52
C THR A 5 15.68 -39.50 -15.15
N MET A 6 14.72 -39.07 -14.32
CA MET A 6 13.78 -38.01 -14.67
C MET A 6 14.63 -36.79 -15.07
N GLY A 7 14.73 -36.54 -16.37
CA GLY A 7 15.27 -35.31 -16.90
C GLY A 7 14.48 -34.16 -16.28
N ALA A 8 15.20 -33.22 -15.68
CA ALA A 8 14.68 -31.91 -15.36
C ALA A 8 14.24 -31.28 -16.68
N GLY A 9 12.98 -31.51 -17.05
CA GLY A 9 12.39 -30.90 -18.23
C GLY A 9 12.44 -29.40 -18.02
N GLU A 10 13.14 -28.70 -18.92
CA GLU A 10 12.96 -27.26 -19.08
C GLU A 10 11.46 -27.00 -19.06
N PRO A 11 10.96 -26.09 -18.21
CA PRO A 11 9.55 -25.82 -18.23
C PRO A 11 9.21 -25.28 -19.64
N PRO A 12 7.99 -25.50 -20.16
CA PRO A 12 7.69 -25.28 -21.57
C PRO A 12 7.60 -23.79 -21.90
N ARG A 13 8.63 -23.16 -22.51
CA ARG A 13 8.83 -21.74 -22.98
C ARG A 13 7.67 -20.72 -22.89
N ASP A 14 6.42 -21.14 -23.06
CA ASP A 14 5.17 -20.41 -22.80
C ASP A 14 4.95 -19.97 -21.33
N TYR A 15 5.37 -20.74 -20.31
CA TYR A 15 5.15 -20.34 -18.89
C TYR A 15 5.85 -19.02 -18.55
N GLU A 16 7.09 -18.81 -19.05
CA GLU A 16 7.83 -17.57 -18.81
C GLU A 16 7.14 -16.36 -19.44
N GLY A 17 6.52 -16.54 -20.61
CA GLY A 17 5.78 -15.49 -21.29
C GLY A 17 4.56 -15.05 -20.49
N ILE A 18 3.80 -16.01 -19.95
CA ILE A 18 2.62 -15.77 -19.12
C ILE A 18 3.01 -15.08 -17.80
N GLU A 19 4.07 -15.55 -17.14
CA GLU A 19 4.57 -14.96 -15.89
C GLU A 19 5.09 -13.53 -16.08
N ARG A 20 5.86 -13.28 -17.15
CA ARG A 20 6.35 -11.93 -17.51
C ARG A 20 5.18 -11.00 -17.81
N GLY A 21 4.15 -11.48 -18.51
CA GLY A 21 2.92 -10.72 -18.78
C GLY A 21 2.19 -10.32 -17.49
N ARG A 22 2.02 -11.27 -16.56
CA ARG A 22 1.41 -11.02 -15.26
C ARG A 22 2.22 -10.03 -14.41
N ARG A 23 3.54 -10.17 -14.39
CA ARG A 23 4.44 -9.24 -13.67
C ARG A 23 4.36 -7.82 -14.23
N ARG A 24 4.33 -7.67 -15.57
CA ARG A 24 4.16 -6.36 -16.22
C ARG A 24 2.81 -5.73 -15.91
N ARG A 25 1.71 -6.51 -15.91
CA ARG A 25 0.39 -6.02 -15.51
C ARG A 25 0.36 -5.56 -14.06
N LYS A 26 0.92 -6.33 -13.13
CA LYS A 26 1.06 -5.93 -11.72
C LYS A 26 1.83 -4.62 -11.59
N LEU A 27 2.97 -4.50 -12.27
CA LEU A 27 3.78 -3.29 -12.25
C LEU A 27 3.01 -2.09 -12.83
N ALA A 28 2.31 -2.27 -13.95
CA ALA A 28 1.50 -1.22 -14.57
C ALA A 28 0.39 -0.74 -13.64
N ILE A 29 -0.28 -1.65 -12.91
CA ILE A 29 -1.30 -1.28 -11.91
C ILE A 29 -0.65 -0.47 -10.78
N VAL A 30 0.48 -0.91 -10.23
CA VAL A 30 1.19 -0.18 -9.16
C VAL A 30 1.65 1.20 -9.64
N LEU A 31 2.23 1.29 -10.83
CA LEU A 31 2.66 2.56 -11.42
C LEU A 31 1.48 3.49 -11.70
N ALA A 32 0.36 2.97 -12.20
CA ALA A 32 -0.85 3.76 -12.40
C ALA A 32 -1.39 4.30 -11.08
N MET A 33 -1.45 3.48 -10.03
CA MET A 33 -1.84 3.95 -8.69
C MET A 33 -0.88 4.99 -8.14
N GLY A 34 0.43 4.76 -8.29
CA GLY A 34 1.47 5.70 -7.89
C GLY A 34 1.36 7.03 -8.64
N ALA A 35 1.07 6.98 -9.95
CA ALA A 35 0.85 8.17 -10.77
C ALA A 35 -0.39 8.95 -10.33
N VAL A 36 -1.50 8.26 -10.01
CA VAL A 36 -2.70 8.93 -9.48
C VAL A 36 -2.39 9.63 -8.14
N GLY A 37 -1.70 8.96 -7.23
CA GLY A 37 -1.24 9.58 -5.97
C GLY A 37 -0.29 10.76 -6.22
N GLY A 38 0.66 10.61 -7.14
CA GLY A 38 1.63 11.66 -7.50
C GLY A 38 0.97 12.88 -8.15
N ILE A 39 -0.01 12.68 -9.03
CA ILE A 39 -0.81 13.75 -9.63
C ILE A 39 -1.62 14.46 -8.56
N GLY A 40 -2.27 13.71 -7.65
CA GLY A 40 -2.99 14.29 -6.52
C GLY A 40 -2.07 15.16 -5.66
N GLY A 41 -0.89 14.66 -5.31
CA GLY A 41 0.13 15.40 -4.57
C GLY A 41 0.64 16.64 -5.31
N ALA A 42 0.86 16.56 -6.63
CA ALA A 42 1.29 17.69 -7.44
C ALA A 42 0.21 18.78 -7.56
N ILE A 43 -1.06 18.40 -7.67
CA ILE A 43 -2.19 19.36 -7.68
C ILE A 43 -2.25 20.13 -6.36
N ILE A 44 -2.12 19.43 -5.23
CA ILE A 44 -2.07 20.06 -3.91
C ILE A 44 -0.84 20.97 -3.82
N GLY A 45 0.32 20.46 -4.24
CA GLY A 45 1.60 21.16 -4.27
C GLY A 45 1.54 22.51 -4.98
N ALA A 46 0.90 22.56 -6.15
CA ALA A 46 0.80 23.76 -6.97
C ALA A 46 -0.31 24.74 -6.53
N ARG A 47 -1.18 24.35 -5.60
CA ARG A 47 -2.31 25.18 -5.12
C ARG A 47 -2.07 25.72 -3.72
N GLU A 48 -1.26 25.03 -2.92
CA GLU A 48 -1.00 25.31 -1.51
C GLU A 48 0.47 25.76 -1.30
N ASP A 49 0.97 26.61 -2.21
CA ASP A 49 2.35 27.11 -2.21
C ASP A 49 2.74 27.64 -0.81
N GLY A 50 3.75 27.02 -0.19
CA GLY A 50 4.25 27.40 1.14
C GLY A 50 3.54 26.78 2.35
N HIS A 51 2.36 26.17 2.17
CA HIS A 51 1.55 25.58 3.25
C HIS A 51 1.52 24.05 3.25
N LEU A 52 2.28 23.39 2.37
CA LEU A 52 2.30 21.93 2.23
C LEU A 52 2.63 21.17 3.52
N PHE A 53 3.47 21.73 4.39
CA PHE A 53 3.86 21.14 5.67
C PHE A 53 3.08 21.71 6.86
N ASP A 54 2.21 22.69 6.61
CA ASP A 54 1.30 23.22 7.61
C ASP A 54 0.04 22.36 7.67
N LEU A 55 0.11 21.29 8.46
CA LEU A 55 -0.98 20.33 8.63
C LEU A 55 -2.25 20.95 9.25
N ALA A 56 -2.18 22.17 9.77
CA ALA A 56 -3.32 22.89 10.33
C ALA A 56 -4.01 23.80 9.30
N HIS A 57 -3.42 24.02 8.13
CA HIS A 57 -3.98 24.88 7.09
C HIS A 57 -5.20 24.22 6.40
N PRO A 58 -6.38 24.84 6.44
CA PRO A 58 -7.57 24.29 5.80
C PRO A 58 -7.53 24.49 4.28
N TRP A 59 -7.65 23.41 3.51
CA TRP A 59 -7.70 23.47 2.06
C TRP A 59 -9.09 23.88 1.51
N PRO A 60 -9.15 24.44 0.29
CA PRO A 60 -10.41 24.74 -0.38
C PRO A 60 -11.33 23.51 -0.48
N PRO A 61 -12.64 23.64 -0.19
CA PRO A 61 -13.57 22.48 -0.17
C PRO A 61 -13.60 21.68 -1.48
N LEU A 62 -13.51 22.37 -2.62
CA LEU A 62 -13.49 21.74 -3.93
C LEU A 62 -12.22 20.89 -4.13
N LEU A 63 -11.06 21.37 -3.67
CA LEU A 63 -9.81 20.62 -3.72
C LEU A 63 -9.92 19.33 -2.89
N CYS A 64 -10.44 19.45 -1.66
CA CYS A 64 -10.69 18.30 -0.79
C CYS A 64 -11.60 17.26 -1.44
N LEU A 65 -12.70 17.68 -2.06
CA LEU A 65 -13.64 16.77 -2.71
C LEU A 65 -12.99 16.04 -3.90
N VAL A 66 -12.24 16.76 -4.74
CA VAL A 66 -11.55 16.18 -5.89
C VAL A 66 -10.47 15.18 -5.45
N VAL A 67 -9.63 15.54 -4.48
CA VAL A 67 -8.56 14.67 -3.97
C VAL A 67 -9.15 13.45 -3.26
N ALA A 68 -10.21 13.62 -2.47
CA ALA A 68 -10.89 12.51 -1.80
C ALA A 68 -11.53 11.55 -2.81
N ALA A 69 -12.20 12.06 -3.83
CA ALA A 69 -12.79 11.24 -4.89
C ALA A 69 -11.72 10.47 -5.68
N LEU A 70 -10.62 11.14 -6.02
CA LEU A 70 -9.48 10.53 -6.72
C LEU A 70 -8.78 9.47 -5.87
N PHE A 71 -8.60 9.73 -4.58
CA PHE A 71 -8.07 8.75 -3.62
C PHE A 71 -8.98 7.52 -3.50
N LEU A 72 -10.29 7.74 -3.31
CA LEU A 72 -11.26 6.64 -3.22
C LEU A 72 -11.27 5.80 -4.50
N LEU A 73 -11.31 6.46 -5.66
CA LEU A 73 -11.28 5.78 -6.96
C LEU A 73 -9.99 4.96 -7.10
N ALA A 74 -8.84 5.55 -6.78
CA ALA A 74 -7.55 4.86 -6.84
C ALA A 74 -7.56 3.62 -5.95
N VAL A 75 -7.92 3.75 -4.67
CA VAL A 75 -7.93 2.64 -3.71
C VAL A 75 -8.89 1.55 -4.15
N VAL A 76 -10.13 1.88 -4.52
CA VAL A 76 -11.15 0.90 -4.89
C VAL A 76 -10.78 0.19 -6.19
N VAL A 77 -10.52 0.94 -7.27
CA VAL A 77 -10.20 0.36 -8.58
C VAL A 77 -8.89 -0.40 -8.51
N GLY A 78 -7.87 0.18 -7.89
CA GLY A 78 -6.58 -0.46 -7.68
C GLY A 78 -6.67 -1.77 -6.92
N THR A 79 -7.46 -1.82 -5.84
CA THR A 79 -7.70 -3.04 -5.08
C THR A 79 -8.40 -4.10 -5.94
N LEU A 80 -9.44 -3.72 -6.70
CA LEU A 80 -10.18 -4.65 -7.55
C LEU A 80 -9.32 -5.22 -8.68
N LEU A 81 -8.51 -4.38 -9.33
CA LEU A 81 -7.60 -4.79 -10.39
C LEU A 81 -6.50 -5.71 -9.84
N MET A 82 -5.93 -5.39 -8.68
CA MET A 82 -4.87 -6.18 -8.06
C MET A 82 -5.37 -7.54 -7.58
N ARG A 83 -6.60 -7.63 -7.04
CA ARG A 83 -7.19 -8.91 -6.58
C ARG A 83 -7.19 -9.99 -7.66
N ARG A 84 -7.42 -9.61 -8.92
CA ARG A 84 -7.41 -10.55 -10.07
C ARG A 84 -6.02 -11.05 -10.46
N GLN A 85 -4.96 -10.38 -9.97
CA GLN A 85 -3.58 -10.69 -10.35
C GLN A 85 -2.82 -11.44 -9.27
N VAL A 86 -3.34 -11.60 -8.06
CA VAL A 86 -2.62 -12.15 -6.91
C VAL A 86 -2.95 -13.63 -6.73
N ASP A 87 -1.92 -14.47 -6.54
CA ASP A 87 -2.09 -15.89 -6.20
C ASP A 87 -2.40 -16.08 -4.72
N GLU A 88 -2.87 -17.27 -4.33
CA GLU A 88 -3.27 -17.54 -2.95
C GLU A 88 -2.12 -17.38 -1.94
N VAL A 89 -0.91 -17.81 -2.30
CA VAL A 89 0.29 -17.64 -1.45
C VAL A 89 0.61 -16.15 -1.27
N GLU A 90 0.65 -15.39 -2.36
CA GLU A 90 0.90 -13.94 -2.31
C GLU A 90 -0.21 -13.20 -1.55
N ARG A 91 -1.46 -13.68 -1.65
CA ARG A 91 -2.61 -13.14 -0.91
C ARG A 91 -2.43 -13.35 0.59
N MET A 92 -2.01 -14.53 1.03
CA MET A 92 -1.76 -14.80 2.45
C MET A 92 -0.62 -13.93 3.00
N THR A 93 0.46 -13.76 2.25
CA THR A 93 1.55 -12.84 2.61
C THR A 93 1.05 -11.41 2.77
N LYS A 94 0.25 -10.92 1.82
CA LYS A 94 -0.34 -9.57 1.88
C LYS A 94 -1.30 -9.42 3.06
N LEU A 95 -2.14 -10.41 3.35
CA LEU A 95 -3.04 -10.39 4.50
C LEU A 95 -2.27 -10.29 5.82
N ARG A 96 -1.20 -11.06 6.00
CA ARG A 96 -0.34 -10.96 7.19
C ARG A 96 0.28 -9.57 7.33
N ALA A 97 0.76 -9.00 6.24
CA ALA A 97 1.30 -7.63 6.23
C ALA A 97 0.23 -6.56 6.54
N THR A 98 -0.99 -6.73 6.03
CA THR A 98 -2.12 -5.85 6.36
C THR A 98 -2.51 -5.99 7.83
N HIS A 99 -2.52 -7.19 8.40
CA HIS A 99 -2.78 -7.38 9.84
C HIS A 99 -1.75 -6.68 10.73
N ALA A 100 -0.47 -6.70 10.35
CA ALA A 100 0.57 -5.98 11.09
C ALA A 100 0.27 -4.47 11.16
N GLY A 101 -0.11 -3.85 10.04
CA GLY A 101 -0.53 -2.45 10.02
C GLY A 101 -1.84 -2.20 10.77
N ALA A 102 -2.81 -3.12 10.64
CA ALA A 102 -4.09 -3.03 11.35
C ALA A 102 -3.91 -3.07 12.87
N TYR A 103 -2.98 -3.85 13.40
CA TYR A 103 -2.66 -3.85 14.83
C TYR A 103 -2.15 -2.50 15.32
N LEU A 104 -1.36 -1.78 14.52
CA LEU A 104 -0.95 -0.43 14.88
C LEU A 104 -2.15 0.50 15.04
N LEU A 105 -3.15 0.39 14.17
CA LEU A 105 -4.37 1.20 14.27
C LEU A 105 -5.26 0.75 15.44
N LEU A 106 -5.47 -0.56 15.61
CA LEU A 106 -6.42 -1.09 16.59
C LEU A 106 -5.89 -1.12 18.03
N VAL A 107 -4.57 -1.18 18.20
CA VAL A 107 -3.92 -1.22 19.52
C VAL A 107 -3.04 0.01 19.73
N GLY A 108 -2.21 0.34 18.74
CA GLY A 108 -1.25 1.45 18.86
C GLY A 108 -1.94 2.81 19.03
N TYR A 109 -2.98 3.10 18.24
CA TYR A 109 -3.69 4.38 18.37
C TYR A 109 -4.41 4.53 19.72
N PRO A 110 -5.25 3.58 20.18
CA PRO A 110 -5.87 3.68 21.50
C PRO A 110 -4.85 3.81 22.64
N LEU A 111 -3.74 3.08 22.57
CA LEU A 111 -2.68 3.17 23.58
C LEU A 111 -2.03 4.55 23.60
N TRP A 112 -1.67 5.09 22.42
CA TRP A 112 -1.12 6.44 22.31
C TRP A 112 -2.12 7.47 22.84
N PHE A 113 -3.39 7.37 22.44
CA PHE A 113 -4.44 8.27 22.92
C PHE A 113 -4.55 8.28 24.45
N LEU A 114 -4.53 7.13 25.10
CA LEU A 114 -4.57 7.03 26.57
C LEU A 114 -3.31 7.64 27.22
N LEU A 115 -2.13 7.38 26.66
CA LEU A 115 -0.87 7.94 27.15
C LEU A 115 -0.81 9.46 26.99
N TRP A 116 -1.38 10.01 25.91
CA TRP A 116 -1.54 11.45 25.74
C TRP A 116 -2.47 12.04 26.80
N LYS A 117 -3.63 11.41 27.07
CA LYS A 117 -4.53 11.86 28.14
C LYS A 117 -3.89 11.83 29.53
N GLY A 118 -2.95 10.91 29.75
CA GLY A 118 -2.13 10.86 30.96
C GLY A 118 -0.96 11.86 30.99
N GLY A 119 -0.74 12.64 29.93
CA GLY A 119 0.36 13.60 29.84
C GLY A 119 1.74 12.99 29.51
N PHE A 120 1.80 11.72 29.11
CA PHE A 120 3.06 11.02 28.83
C PHE A 120 3.55 11.18 27.39
N LEU A 121 2.63 11.36 26.43
CA LEU A 121 2.92 11.48 25.01
C LEU A 121 2.28 12.74 24.40
N PRO A 122 2.81 13.27 23.29
CA PRO A 122 2.14 14.34 22.55
C PRO A 122 0.83 13.85 21.93
N GLU A 123 -0.01 14.81 21.53
CA GLU A 123 -1.30 14.53 20.89
C GLU A 123 -1.12 13.69 19.62
N PRO A 124 -1.89 12.59 19.47
CA PRO A 124 -1.79 11.74 18.28
C PRO A 124 -2.22 12.49 17.01
N GLN A 125 -1.28 12.65 16.07
CA GLN A 125 -1.57 13.29 14.78
C GLN A 125 -2.11 12.29 13.77
N HIS A 126 -3.22 12.61 13.10
CA HIS A 126 -3.88 11.73 12.12
C HIS A 126 -2.93 11.30 10.99
N VAL A 127 -2.14 12.24 10.45
CA VAL A 127 -1.18 11.97 9.39
C VAL A 127 -0.08 11.02 9.85
N ALA A 128 0.43 11.21 11.07
CA ALA A 128 1.45 10.33 11.64
C ALA A 128 0.93 8.90 11.80
N ILE A 129 -0.28 8.73 12.34
CA ILE A 129 -0.90 7.40 12.50
C ILE A 129 -1.07 6.72 11.13
N TYR A 130 -1.63 7.44 10.16
CA TYR A 130 -1.83 6.90 8.81
C TYR A 130 -0.50 6.51 8.15
N ALA A 131 0.51 7.37 8.21
CA ALA A 131 1.84 7.09 7.68
C ALA A 131 2.50 5.89 8.36
N SER A 132 2.39 5.78 9.69
CA SER A 132 2.92 4.64 10.44
C SER A 132 2.25 3.33 10.02
N VAL A 133 0.93 3.31 9.78
CA VAL A 133 0.25 2.10 9.28
C VAL A 133 0.82 1.69 7.92
N LEU A 134 0.98 2.64 6.99
CA LEU A 134 1.54 2.35 5.67
C LEU A 134 2.98 1.83 5.76
N ILE A 135 3.82 2.45 6.58
CA ILE A 135 5.22 2.04 6.79
C ILE A 135 5.27 0.64 7.38
N VAL A 136 4.50 0.35 8.43
CA VAL A 136 4.48 -0.98 9.06
C VAL A 136 3.97 -2.04 8.09
N SER A 137 2.90 -1.76 7.34
CA SER A 137 2.42 -2.69 6.31
C SER A 137 3.44 -2.93 5.20
N LEU A 138 4.17 -1.90 4.77
CA LEU A 138 5.25 -2.03 3.78
C LEU A 138 6.40 -2.89 4.32
N LEU A 139 6.88 -2.57 5.52
CA LEU A 139 7.97 -3.31 6.18
C LEU A 139 7.58 -4.77 6.44
N ALA A 140 6.36 -5.01 6.91
CA ALA A 140 5.83 -6.37 7.10
C ALA A 140 5.74 -7.11 5.76
N SER A 141 5.30 -6.43 4.69
CA SER A 141 5.24 -7.03 3.35
C SER A 141 6.62 -7.37 2.81
N LEU A 142 7.65 -6.56 3.10
CA LEU A 142 9.03 -6.85 2.72
C LEU A 142 9.57 -8.01 3.55
N TYR A 143 9.35 -7.99 4.86
CA TYR A 143 9.78 -9.04 5.78
C TYR A 143 9.23 -10.42 5.37
N TYR A 144 7.92 -10.54 5.15
CA TYR A 144 7.29 -11.81 4.75
C TYR A 144 7.56 -12.19 3.29
N ARG A 145 8.19 -11.32 2.50
CA ARG A 145 8.62 -11.65 1.14
C ARG A 145 9.98 -12.34 1.11
N PHE A 146 10.85 -12.03 2.08
CA PHE A 146 12.21 -12.60 2.17
C PHE A 146 12.33 -13.76 3.17
N ARG A 147 11.25 -14.13 3.84
CA ARG A 147 11.16 -15.26 4.75
C ARG A 147 10.19 -16.29 4.23
#